data_AF-A0A2V9IWP7-F1
#
_entry.id   AF-A0A2V9IWP7-F1
#
_cell.length_a   1.000
_cell.length_b   1.000
_cell.length_c   1.000
_cell.angle_alpha   90.00
_cell.angle_beta   90.00
_cell.angle_gamma   90.00
#
_symmetry.space_group_name_H-M   'P 1'
#
loop_
_entity.id
_entity.type
_entity.pdbx_description
1 polymer ?
#
loop_
_entity_poly.entity_id
_entity_poly.type
_entity_poly.pdbx_seq_one_letter_code
_entity_poly.pdbx_strand_id
1 'polypeptide(L)'
;MYAVTKNQTPSGHGDIGANGGANLSGNFNVWGSLSTPLADQFTHACSDIAPNALNDTSTGDIQGGKIPLPEALTFDDPPPISNPPVTNQAVNSSTCGTTIPTCHRVGTTYTLDPAPYGNLTLFGSGNTFMFSTGTYTINSINMISGKLQIAPGGPVRIQVAGASLQAGVNPISINANFNVNTNGVPVPSNLSFSYNGTGTVQVNGETYGVVYAPHAFVNMAAGNWYGAMVMNKFSASGGASFHYDLALLDNFCLTLPWRVVSMSRNKY
;
A
#
# COMPACT_ATOMS: atom_id res chain seq x y z
N MET A 1 8.36 6.02 10.45
CA MET A 1 8.48 6.14 8.98
C MET A 1 9.31 4.98 8.43
N TYR A 2 8.64 4.04 7.76
CA TYR A 2 9.22 2.88 7.09
C TYR A 2 8.98 3.03 5.59
N ALA A 3 10.00 2.79 4.78
CA ALA A 3 9.91 2.77 3.34
C ALA A 3 10.50 1.47 2.84
N VAL A 4 9.69 0.58 2.28
CA VAL A 4 10.21 -0.66 1.70
C VAL A 4 10.72 -0.32 0.31
N THR A 5 11.96 0.19 0.24
CA THR A 5 12.58 0.70 -0.98
C THR A 5 14.03 0.24 -1.10
N LYS A 6 14.37 -0.24 -2.30
CA LYS A 6 15.64 -0.91 -2.67
C LYS A 6 16.89 -0.04 -2.47
N ASN A 7 17.97 -0.66 -1.97
CA ASN A 7 19.35 -0.25 -2.17
C ASN A 7 20.14 -1.48 -2.68
N GLN A 8 20.66 -1.43 -3.91
CA GLN A 8 21.11 -2.65 -4.61
C GLN A 8 22.41 -3.23 -4.03
N THR A 9 22.38 -4.49 -3.57
CA THR A 9 23.58 -5.35 -3.50
C THR A 9 23.46 -6.53 -4.49
N PRO A 10 24.57 -7.18 -4.87
CA PRO A 10 24.62 -8.11 -6.01
C PRO A 10 23.87 -9.45 -5.84
N SER A 11 23.24 -9.73 -4.69
CA SER A 11 22.79 -11.10 -4.36
C SER A 11 21.34 -11.29 -3.87
N GLY A 12 20.43 -10.30 -3.88
CA GLY A 12 19.04 -10.62 -3.50
C GLY A 12 18.07 -9.46 -3.37
N HIS A 13 16.80 -9.74 -3.64
CA HIS A 13 15.69 -8.81 -3.84
C HIS A 13 14.85 -8.64 -2.56
N GLY A 14 14.21 -7.49 -2.33
CA GLY A 14 13.26 -7.28 -1.22
C GLY A 14 13.82 -6.52 -0.01
N ASP A 15 14.49 -5.39 -0.23
CA ASP A 15 15.04 -4.56 0.83
C ASP A 15 13.96 -3.85 1.66
N ILE A 16 14.24 -3.68 2.95
CA ILE A 16 13.45 -2.89 3.89
C ILE A 16 14.24 -1.63 4.23
N GLY A 17 13.65 -0.45 4.02
CA GLY A 17 14.16 0.81 4.56
C GLY A 17 13.34 1.23 5.77
N ALA A 18 14.00 1.63 6.85
CA ALA A 18 13.34 2.00 8.09
C ALA A 18 14.06 3.17 8.76
N ASN A 19 13.39 4.32 8.93
CA ASN A 19 13.89 5.35 9.84
C ASN A 19 13.77 4.93 11.31
N GLY A 20 12.82 4.02 11.59
CA GLY A 20 12.65 3.36 12.88
C GLY A 20 13.32 1.98 12.91
N GLY A 21 13.06 1.21 13.96
CA GLY A 21 13.56 -0.15 14.11
C GLY A 21 12.70 -1.20 13.42
N ALA A 22 13.30 -2.30 12.98
CA ALA A 22 12.58 -3.47 12.48
C ALA A 22 12.45 -4.54 13.57
N ASN A 23 11.28 -5.17 13.67
CA ASN A 23 11.05 -6.34 14.53
C ASN A 23 10.63 -7.53 13.69
N LEU A 24 11.46 -8.57 13.65
CA LEU A 24 11.21 -9.79 12.89
C LEU A 24 10.98 -10.94 13.88
N SER A 25 9.95 -11.74 13.64
CA SER A 25 9.59 -12.88 14.50
C SER A 25 8.86 -13.96 13.70
N GLY A 26 8.79 -15.18 14.25
CA GLY A 26 8.18 -16.32 13.56
C GLY A 26 9.02 -16.80 12.37
N ASN A 27 8.39 -17.26 11.29
CA ASN A 27 9.08 -17.68 10.07
C ASN A 27 9.08 -16.53 9.05
N PHE A 28 9.96 -15.55 9.27
CA PHE A 28 10.05 -14.35 8.44
C PHE A 28 11.43 -14.26 7.79
N ASN A 29 11.48 -14.24 6.45
CA ASN A 29 12.72 -14.11 5.69
C ASN A 29 12.75 -12.78 4.95
N VAL A 30 13.88 -12.08 5.00
CA VAL A 30 14.16 -10.90 4.18
C VAL A 30 15.21 -11.29 3.15
N TRP A 31 14.79 -11.37 1.90
CA TRP A 31 15.69 -11.75 0.80
C TRP A 31 16.60 -10.59 0.33
N GLY A 32 16.35 -9.37 0.82
CA GLY A 32 17.18 -8.19 0.64
C GLY A 32 17.89 -7.77 1.93
N SER A 33 18.23 -6.49 1.99
CA SER A 33 18.88 -5.82 3.12
C SER A 33 17.89 -5.04 3.99
N LEU A 34 18.31 -4.72 5.22
CA LEU A 34 17.64 -3.73 6.07
C LEU A 34 18.48 -2.45 6.12
N SER A 35 17.97 -1.37 5.54
CA SER A 35 18.60 -0.04 5.58
C SER A 35 17.99 0.84 6.67
N THR A 36 18.80 1.37 7.59
CA THR A 36 18.31 2.20 8.70
C THR A 36 19.37 3.15 9.25
N PRO A 37 19.01 4.37 9.70
CA PRO A 37 19.95 5.27 10.36
C PRO A 37 20.20 4.91 11.83
N LEU A 38 19.43 3.95 12.37
CA LEU A 38 19.60 3.50 13.74
C LEU A 38 20.79 2.55 13.85
N ALA A 39 21.49 2.63 14.98
CA ALA A 39 22.43 1.60 15.39
C ALA A 39 21.71 0.56 16.27
N ASP A 40 22.19 -0.68 16.30
CA ASP A 40 21.77 -1.61 17.34
C ASP A 40 22.32 -1.17 18.69
N GLN A 41 21.46 -1.17 19.70
CA GLN A 41 21.85 -0.92 21.07
C GLN A 41 21.54 -2.18 21.89
N PHE A 42 22.55 -2.75 22.55
CA PHE A 42 22.42 -4.01 23.31
C PHE A 42 21.41 -3.95 24.47
N THR A 43 20.80 -2.78 24.73
CA THR A 43 19.89 -2.49 25.85
C THR A 43 18.44 -2.22 25.43
N HIS A 44 18.14 -2.09 24.14
CA HIS A 44 16.80 -1.68 23.68
C HIS A 44 16.08 -2.78 22.92
N ALA A 45 14.77 -2.93 23.15
CA ALA A 45 13.90 -3.75 22.29
C ALA A 45 13.36 -2.90 21.14
N CYS A 46 12.65 -3.50 20.17
CA CYS A 46 11.87 -2.71 19.23
C CYS A 46 10.74 -1.98 19.99
N SER A 47 10.80 -0.65 20.06
CA SER A 47 9.85 0.21 20.78
C SER A 47 9.52 1.46 19.97
N ASP A 48 8.41 2.13 20.30
CA ASP A 48 8.03 3.38 19.63
C ASP A 48 8.82 4.61 20.16
N ILE A 49 9.75 4.44 21.12
CA ILE A 49 10.48 5.55 21.80
C ILE A 49 11.99 5.51 21.51
N ALA A 50 12.62 4.35 21.64
CA ALA A 50 14.04 4.15 21.37
C ALA A 50 14.27 2.71 20.86
N PRO A 51 13.89 2.41 19.60
CA PRO A 51 14.06 1.08 19.05
C PRO A 51 15.52 0.78 18.70
N ASN A 52 15.88 -0.50 18.78
CA ASN A 52 17.04 -1.01 18.03
C ASN A 52 16.79 -0.94 16.53
N ALA A 53 17.88 -0.85 15.76
CA ALA A 53 17.84 -0.97 14.32
C ALA A 53 17.15 -2.28 13.89
N LEU A 54 17.54 -3.41 14.49
CA LEU A 54 16.89 -4.70 14.30
C LEU A 54 16.72 -5.45 15.61
N ASN A 55 15.50 -5.94 15.85
CA ASN A 55 15.22 -6.99 16.80
C ASN A 55 14.74 -8.22 16.03
N ASP A 56 15.60 -9.22 15.87
CA ASP A 56 15.29 -10.44 15.12
C ASP A 56 15.19 -11.64 16.06
N THR A 57 13.98 -12.18 16.14
CA THR A 57 13.63 -13.40 16.87
C THR A 57 13.01 -14.44 15.94
N SER A 58 13.12 -14.21 14.63
CA SER A 58 12.61 -15.10 13.62
C SER A 58 13.51 -16.33 13.46
N THR A 59 12.98 -17.37 12.84
CA THR A 59 13.77 -18.52 12.36
C THR A 59 14.31 -18.29 10.95
N GLY A 60 14.02 -17.13 10.35
CA GLY A 60 14.52 -16.75 9.03
C GLY A 60 15.78 -15.91 9.13
N ASP A 61 16.15 -15.28 8.02
CA ASP A 61 17.37 -14.48 7.92
C ASP A 61 17.17 -13.23 7.05
N ILE A 62 18.03 -12.23 7.25
CA ILE A 62 18.18 -11.05 6.38
C ILE A 62 19.40 -11.28 5.47
N GLN A 63 19.14 -11.79 4.27
CA GLN A 63 20.17 -12.25 3.34
C GLN A 63 21.12 -11.14 2.88
N GLY A 64 20.60 -9.91 2.71
CA GLY A 64 21.38 -8.74 2.32
C GLY A 64 22.06 -8.02 3.49
N GLY A 65 21.87 -8.51 4.73
CA GLY A 65 22.39 -7.90 5.94
C GLY A 65 21.79 -6.53 6.27
N LYS A 66 22.40 -5.84 7.23
CA LYS A 66 22.04 -4.48 7.65
C LYS A 66 22.94 -3.45 6.98
N ILE A 67 22.34 -2.40 6.42
CA ILE A 67 23.03 -1.28 5.78
C ILE A 67 22.75 0.00 6.59
N PRO A 68 23.76 0.61 7.23
CA PRO A 68 23.56 1.85 7.96
C PRO A 68 23.31 3.02 6.99
N LEU A 69 22.31 3.84 7.29
CA LEU A 69 22.07 5.12 6.64
C LEU A 69 22.72 6.25 7.44
N PRO A 70 23.25 7.29 6.79
CA PRO A 70 23.85 8.43 7.51
C PRO A 70 22.81 9.26 8.26
N GLU A 71 21.56 9.28 7.79
CA GLU A 71 20.44 10.01 8.39
C GLU A 71 19.10 9.39 7.99
N ALA A 72 18.03 9.79 8.68
CA ALA A 72 16.67 9.39 8.36
C ALA A 72 16.21 9.97 7.01
N LEU A 73 15.51 9.16 6.23
CA LEU A 73 14.94 9.58 4.96
C LEU A 73 13.66 10.40 5.17
N THR A 74 13.47 11.48 4.43
CA THR A 74 12.21 12.24 4.43
C THR A 74 11.39 11.89 3.19
N PHE A 75 10.07 11.84 3.35
CA PHE A 75 9.12 11.65 2.26
C PHE A 75 8.13 12.82 2.25
N ASP A 76 7.81 13.33 1.07
CA ASP A 76 6.88 14.45 0.91
C ASP A 76 5.45 14.05 1.23
N ASP A 77 4.65 14.97 1.74
CA ASP A 77 3.24 14.71 1.95
C ASP A 77 2.50 14.50 0.62
N PRO A 78 1.59 13.51 0.52
CA PRO A 78 0.62 13.48 -0.56
C PRO A 78 -0.15 14.82 -0.62
N PRO A 79 -0.49 15.34 -1.81
CA PRO A 79 -1.24 16.56 -1.98
C PRO A 79 -2.54 16.52 -1.22
N PRO A 80 -2.97 17.66 -0.69
CA PRO A 80 -4.26 17.76 -0.03
C PRO A 80 -5.37 17.46 -1.04
N ILE A 81 -6.34 16.66 -0.61
CA ILE A 81 -7.58 16.43 -1.36
C ILE A 81 -8.59 17.47 -0.88
N SER A 82 -9.10 18.29 -1.79
CA SER A 82 -10.12 19.29 -1.46
C SER A 82 -11.49 18.62 -1.26
N ASN A 83 -11.99 18.62 -0.02
CA ASN A 83 -13.38 18.31 0.37
C ASN A 83 -14.07 17.19 -0.44
N PRO A 84 -13.58 15.93 -0.38
CA PRO A 84 -14.37 14.86 -0.99
C PRO A 84 -15.72 14.73 -0.27
N PRO A 85 -16.77 14.24 -0.96
CA PRO A 85 -18.04 13.94 -0.32
C PRO A 85 -17.83 13.05 0.92
N VAL A 86 -18.63 13.21 1.97
CA VAL A 86 -18.55 12.34 3.17
C VAL A 86 -19.77 11.42 3.31
N THR A 87 -20.62 11.37 2.28
CA THR A 87 -21.83 10.54 2.26
C THR A 87 -21.48 9.07 2.05
N ASN A 88 -22.22 8.18 2.71
CA ASN A 88 -22.02 6.74 2.54
C ASN A 88 -22.57 6.28 1.19
N GLN A 89 -21.75 5.54 0.45
CA GLN A 89 -22.02 5.05 -0.89
C GLN A 89 -21.73 3.54 -0.96
N ALA A 90 -22.76 2.74 -0.80
CA ALA A 90 -22.64 1.29 -0.90
C ALA A 90 -22.89 0.85 -2.35
N VAL A 91 -21.90 0.26 -3.03
CA VAL A 91 -22.02 -0.11 -4.45
C VAL A 91 -22.79 -1.43 -4.59
N ASN A 92 -23.96 -1.37 -5.24
CA ASN A 92 -24.83 -2.51 -5.50
C ASN A 92 -25.78 -2.21 -6.67
N SER A 93 -26.65 -3.17 -6.99
CA SER A 93 -27.58 -3.09 -8.12
C SER A 93 -28.60 -1.96 -8.06
N SER A 94 -28.91 -1.43 -6.88
CA SER A 94 -29.90 -0.35 -6.71
C SER A 94 -29.28 1.05 -6.64
N THR A 95 -27.97 1.15 -6.47
CA THR A 95 -27.22 2.42 -6.30
C THR A 95 -26.33 2.75 -7.50
N CYS A 96 -25.77 1.74 -8.16
CA CYS A 96 -24.93 1.90 -9.33
C CYS A 96 -25.76 2.42 -10.52
N GLY A 97 -25.37 3.58 -11.07
CA GLY A 97 -26.08 4.26 -12.16
C GLY A 97 -27.26 5.11 -11.68
N THR A 98 -27.56 5.12 -10.38
CA THR A 98 -28.64 5.90 -9.77
C THR A 98 -28.08 6.91 -8.77
N THR A 99 -27.88 6.52 -7.51
CA THR A 99 -27.30 7.35 -6.45
C THR A 99 -25.79 7.49 -6.58
N ILE A 100 -25.16 6.61 -7.36
CA ILE A 100 -23.77 6.69 -7.79
C ILE A 100 -23.77 6.73 -9.33
N PRO A 101 -23.97 7.91 -9.96
CA PRO A 101 -24.09 8.02 -11.43
C PRO A 101 -22.83 7.61 -12.20
N THR A 102 -21.66 7.72 -11.56
CA THR A 102 -20.35 7.34 -12.10
C THR A 102 -20.04 5.85 -11.93
N CYS A 103 -21.04 5.06 -11.56
CA CYS A 103 -20.96 3.61 -11.51
C CYS A 103 -21.83 3.01 -12.62
N HIS A 104 -21.29 2.07 -13.39
CA HIS A 104 -22.00 1.34 -14.43
C HIS A 104 -22.01 -0.14 -14.10
N ARG A 105 -23.15 -0.81 -14.33
CA ARG A 105 -23.30 -2.23 -14.03
C ARG A 105 -23.57 -3.04 -15.29
N VAL A 106 -22.79 -4.11 -15.47
CA VAL A 106 -23.05 -5.16 -16.46
C VAL A 106 -22.98 -6.51 -15.76
N GLY A 107 -24.13 -7.17 -15.58
CA GLY A 107 -24.21 -8.43 -14.84
C GLY A 107 -23.80 -8.27 -13.36
N THR A 108 -22.71 -8.94 -12.97
CA THR A 108 -22.10 -8.85 -11.62
C THR A 108 -20.85 -7.95 -11.59
N THR A 109 -20.52 -7.29 -12.70
CA THR A 109 -19.43 -6.32 -12.78
C THR A 109 -19.96 -4.90 -12.58
N TYR A 110 -19.36 -4.19 -11.63
CA TYR A 110 -19.59 -2.80 -11.29
C TYR A 110 -18.35 -2.00 -11.68
N THR A 111 -18.46 -1.18 -12.70
CA THR A 111 -17.38 -0.32 -13.18
C THR A 111 -17.54 1.07 -12.57
N LEU A 112 -16.52 1.57 -11.89
CA LEU A 112 -16.49 2.93 -11.35
C LEU A 112 -15.61 3.81 -12.25
N ASP A 113 -16.10 4.97 -12.65
CA ASP A 113 -15.35 5.96 -13.42
C ASP A 113 -14.59 6.94 -12.51
N PRO A 114 -13.47 7.54 -12.97
CA PRO A 114 -12.73 8.50 -12.16
C PRO A 114 -13.59 9.70 -11.76
N ALA A 115 -13.80 9.87 -10.45
CA ALA A 115 -14.64 10.92 -9.89
C ALA A 115 -14.37 11.11 -8.38
N PRO A 116 -14.92 12.17 -7.77
CA PRO A 116 -15.06 12.26 -6.33
C PRO A 116 -16.06 11.23 -5.80
N TYR A 117 -15.67 10.47 -4.78
CA TYR A 117 -16.53 9.52 -4.06
C TYR A 117 -16.56 9.80 -2.57
N GLY A 118 -17.68 9.40 -1.97
CA GLY A 118 -17.93 9.46 -0.54
C GLY A 118 -17.18 8.40 0.26
N ASN A 119 -17.85 7.88 1.29
CA ASN A 119 -17.43 6.66 1.97
C ASN A 119 -17.92 5.47 1.15
N LEU A 120 -17.05 4.96 0.29
CA LEU A 120 -17.35 3.90 -0.66
C LEU A 120 -17.28 2.53 0.03
N THR A 121 -18.36 1.77 -0.01
CA THR A 121 -18.40 0.39 0.47
C THR A 121 -18.61 -0.56 -0.71
N LEU A 122 -17.66 -1.47 -0.92
CA LEU A 122 -17.68 -2.49 -1.99
C LEU A 122 -17.91 -3.88 -1.37
N PHE A 123 -18.96 -4.59 -1.81
CA PHE A 123 -19.35 -5.86 -1.21
C PHE A 123 -20.10 -6.80 -2.16
N GLY A 124 -20.10 -8.09 -1.82
CA GLY A 124 -20.73 -9.17 -2.57
C GLY A 124 -19.68 -10.06 -3.20
N SER A 125 -19.55 -11.30 -2.70
CA SER A 125 -18.49 -12.24 -3.09
C SER A 125 -18.50 -12.61 -4.58
N GLY A 126 -19.66 -12.59 -5.23
CA GLY A 126 -19.81 -12.82 -6.67
C GLY A 126 -19.61 -11.57 -7.55
N ASN A 127 -19.35 -10.41 -6.94
CA ASN A 127 -19.22 -9.15 -7.65
C ASN A 127 -17.76 -8.85 -8.02
N THR A 128 -17.60 -8.19 -9.15
CA THR A 128 -16.34 -7.61 -9.61
C THR A 128 -16.46 -6.10 -9.59
N PHE A 129 -15.57 -5.42 -8.88
CA PHE A 129 -15.45 -3.97 -8.86
C PHE A 129 -14.29 -3.56 -9.74
N MET A 130 -14.59 -2.94 -10.88
CA MET A 130 -13.59 -2.52 -11.84
C MET A 130 -13.43 -1.00 -11.79
N PHE A 131 -12.21 -0.51 -11.58
CA PHE A 131 -11.89 0.91 -11.65
C PHE A 131 -11.39 1.24 -13.06
N SER A 132 -12.10 2.10 -13.78
CA SER A 132 -11.63 2.69 -15.04
C SER A 132 -10.30 3.45 -14.85
N THR A 133 -9.46 3.52 -15.88
CA THR A 133 -8.20 4.30 -15.82
C THR A 133 -8.46 5.76 -15.45
N GLY A 134 -7.68 6.30 -14.51
CA GLY A 134 -7.74 7.71 -14.10
C GLY A 134 -7.49 7.93 -12.61
N THR A 135 -7.79 9.15 -12.15
CA THR A 135 -7.59 9.57 -10.75
C THR A 135 -8.91 9.72 -10.03
N TYR A 136 -9.00 9.09 -8.86
CA TYR A 136 -10.15 9.06 -7.97
C TYR A 136 -9.81 9.85 -6.71
N THR A 137 -10.72 10.72 -6.27
CA THR A 137 -10.65 11.34 -4.95
C THR A 137 -11.75 10.76 -4.08
N ILE A 138 -11.40 9.99 -3.06
CA ILE A 138 -12.36 9.21 -2.28
C ILE A 138 -12.24 9.63 -0.81
N ASN A 139 -13.34 9.77 -0.08
CA ASN A 139 -13.22 10.02 1.36
C ASN A 139 -12.76 8.79 2.12
N SER A 140 -13.38 7.63 1.88
CA SER A 140 -12.88 6.34 2.36
C SER A 140 -13.30 5.21 1.42
N ILE A 141 -12.51 4.13 1.42
CA ILE A 141 -12.84 2.91 0.67
C ILE A 141 -12.80 1.71 1.61
N ASN A 142 -13.92 1.02 1.71
CA ASN A 142 -14.05 -0.23 2.45
C ASN A 142 -14.53 -1.34 1.52
N MET A 143 -13.61 -2.17 1.06
CA MET A 143 -13.91 -3.38 0.33
C MET A 143 -14.02 -4.55 1.30
N ILE A 144 -15.24 -5.05 1.45
CA ILE A 144 -15.60 -6.13 2.37
C ILE A 144 -15.45 -7.49 1.69
N SER A 145 -15.86 -7.60 0.43
CA SER A 145 -15.81 -8.84 -0.35
C SER A 145 -15.93 -8.56 -1.86
N GLY A 146 -15.61 -9.58 -2.67
CA GLY A 146 -15.65 -9.52 -4.12
C GLY A 146 -14.25 -9.49 -4.73
N LYS A 147 -14.18 -9.13 -6.02
CA LYS A 147 -12.92 -8.98 -6.75
C LYS A 147 -12.66 -7.52 -7.09
N LEU A 148 -11.42 -7.07 -6.90
CA LEU A 148 -10.99 -5.75 -7.33
C LEU A 148 -10.22 -5.88 -8.65
N GLN A 149 -10.58 -5.07 -9.63
CA GLN A 149 -9.95 -5.02 -10.94
C GLN A 149 -9.70 -3.56 -11.33
N ILE A 150 -8.72 -3.37 -12.21
CA ILE A 150 -8.52 -2.12 -12.93
C ILE A 150 -8.79 -2.37 -14.41
N ALA A 151 -9.43 -1.42 -15.07
CA ALA A 151 -9.70 -1.51 -16.50
C ALA A 151 -8.38 -1.47 -17.29
N PRO A 152 -8.32 -2.11 -18.47
CA PRO A 152 -7.21 -1.92 -19.40
C PRO A 152 -7.11 -0.45 -19.82
N GLY A 153 -5.89 0.01 -20.16
CA GLY A 153 -5.69 1.32 -20.79
C GLY A 153 -4.91 2.35 -20.00
N GLY A 154 -4.48 2.02 -18.77
CA GLY A 154 -3.56 2.86 -18.01
C GLY A 154 -3.79 2.83 -16.50
N PRO A 155 -3.14 3.74 -15.76
CA PRO A 155 -3.12 3.70 -14.31
C PRO A 155 -4.42 4.13 -13.63
N VAL A 156 -4.72 3.49 -12.51
CA VAL A 156 -5.72 3.88 -11.52
C VAL A 156 -4.99 4.48 -10.32
N ARG A 157 -5.34 5.72 -9.97
CA ARG A 157 -4.78 6.47 -8.85
C ARG A 157 -5.89 6.79 -7.86
N ILE A 158 -5.86 6.19 -6.68
CA ILE A 158 -6.86 6.42 -5.64
C ILE A 158 -6.24 7.31 -4.57
N GLN A 159 -6.75 8.53 -4.45
CA GLN A 159 -6.37 9.50 -3.42
C GLN A 159 -7.45 9.47 -2.35
N VAL A 160 -7.06 9.23 -1.10
CA VAL A 160 -7.98 9.05 0.02
C VAL A 160 -7.83 10.18 1.04
N ALA A 161 -8.93 10.76 1.50
CA ALA A 161 -8.89 11.89 2.45
C ALA A 161 -9.06 11.45 3.91
N GLY A 162 -9.95 10.51 4.19
CA GLY A 162 -10.27 10.05 5.54
C GLY A 162 -10.95 11.10 6.42
N ALA A 163 -11.69 12.05 5.84
CA ALA A 163 -12.37 13.10 6.60
C ALA A 163 -13.63 12.59 7.30
N SER A 164 -13.89 13.09 8.51
CA SER A 164 -15.11 12.82 9.29
C SER A 164 -15.42 11.33 9.49
N LEU A 165 -14.40 10.46 9.47
CA LEU A 165 -14.56 9.05 9.78
C LEU A 165 -14.74 8.86 11.29
N GLN A 166 -15.57 7.89 11.65
CA GLN A 166 -15.73 7.48 13.04
C GLN A 166 -14.43 6.87 13.56
N ALA A 167 -14.18 7.01 14.87
CA ALA A 167 -13.04 6.37 15.51
C ALA A 167 -13.04 4.85 15.24
N GLY A 168 -11.89 4.32 14.85
CA GLY A 168 -11.73 2.90 14.51
C GLY A 168 -12.13 2.51 13.08
N VAL A 169 -12.66 3.44 12.27
CA VAL A 169 -12.89 3.19 10.84
C VAL A 169 -11.62 3.46 10.06
N ASN A 170 -11.16 2.45 9.31
CA ASN A 170 -10.00 2.57 8.44
C ASN A 170 -10.37 3.37 7.17
N PRO A 171 -9.64 4.44 6.82
CA PRO A 171 -9.86 5.20 5.58
C PRO A 171 -9.66 4.35 4.32
N ILE A 172 -8.75 3.37 4.39
CA ILE A 172 -8.51 2.39 3.35
C ILE A 172 -8.61 1.01 4.02
N SER A 173 -9.58 0.23 3.59
CA SER A 173 -9.77 -1.15 4.03
C SER A 173 -10.03 -2.00 2.79
N ILE A 174 -9.02 -2.75 2.36
CA ILE A 174 -9.10 -3.63 1.20
C ILE A 174 -9.05 -5.07 1.71
N ASN A 175 -10.18 -5.78 1.65
CA ASN A 175 -10.26 -7.23 1.87
C ASN A 175 -10.68 -7.89 0.56
N ALA A 176 -9.76 -7.91 -0.39
CA ALA A 176 -10.06 -8.23 -1.77
C ALA A 176 -9.14 -9.32 -2.30
N ASN A 177 -9.68 -10.15 -3.19
CA ASN A 177 -8.83 -10.88 -4.12
C ASN A 177 -8.73 -10.04 -5.39
N PHE A 178 -7.54 -9.55 -5.72
CA PHE A 178 -7.34 -8.94 -7.02
C PHE A 178 -7.35 -10.00 -8.11
N ASN A 179 -8.01 -9.68 -9.21
CA ASN A 179 -7.67 -10.24 -10.51
C ASN A 179 -7.27 -9.06 -11.38
N VAL A 180 -6.03 -8.59 -11.23
CA VAL A 180 -5.54 -7.52 -12.08
C VAL A 180 -5.34 -8.06 -13.48
N ASN A 181 -5.93 -7.36 -14.46
CA ASN A 181 -5.62 -7.43 -15.88
C ASN A 181 -6.20 -8.66 -16.61
N THR A 182 -7.41 -8.52 -17.18
CA THR A 182 -8.02 -9.55 -18.05
C THR A 182 -7.26 -9.75 -19.37
N ASN A 183 -6.21 -8.97 -19.66
CA ASN A 183 -5.46 -9.00 -20.93
C ASN A 183 -3.90 -8.98 -20.78
N GLY A 184 -3.29 -9.24 -19.62
CA GLY A 184 -1.81 -9.25 -19.55
C GLY A 184 -1.18 -9.45 -18.16
N VAL A 185 0.16 -9.37 -18.12
CA VAL A 185 0.99 -9.47 -16.89
C VAL A 185 0.57 -8.36 -15.91
N PRO A 186 0.40 -8.64 -14.61
CA PRO A 186 0.14 -7.62 -13.59
C PRO A 186 1.26 -6.57 -13.58
N VAL A 187 0.90 -5.28 -13.60
CA VAL A 187 1.84 -4.17 -13.48
C VAL A 187 1.47 -3.37 -12.23
N PRO A 188 2.18 -3.53 -11.10
CA PRO A 188 1.80 -2.88 -9.84
C PRO A 188 1.75 -1.36 -9.92
N SER A 189 2.54 -0.73 -10.80
CA SER A 189 2.48 0.72 -11.01
C SER A 189 1.16 1.19 -11.62
N ASN A 190 0.28 0.30 -12.08
CA ASN A 190 -1.06 0.66 -12.57
C ASN A 190 -2.09 0.83 -11.47
N LEU A 191 -1.79 0.51 -10.21
CA LEU A 191 -2.65 0.83 -9.08
C LEU A 191 -1.86 1.50 -7.97
N SER A 192 -2.33 2.66 -7.51
CA SER A 192 -1.78 3.28 -6.31
C SER A 192 -2.86 3.82 -5.39
N PHE A 193 -2.63 3.68 -4.09
CA PHE A 193 -3.37 4.35 -3.03
C PHE A 193 -2.48 5.43 -2.42
N SER A 194 -3.02 6.62 -2.18
CA SER A 194 -2.34 7.69 -1.45
C SER A 194 -3.22 8.24 -0.34
N TYR A 195 -2.63 8.48 0.84
CA TYR A 195 -3.36 8.93 2.03
C TYR A 195 -2.45 9.77 2.94
N ASN A 196 -2.82 11.02 3.21
CA ASN A 196 -2.01 11.94 4.03
C ASN A 196 -2.38 11.93 5.52
N GLY A 197 -3.38 11.15 5.94
CA GLY A 197 -3.80 11.11 7.35
C GLY A 197 -3.05 10.05 8.17
N THR A 198 -3.42 9.95 9.44
CA THR A 198 -2.80 9.04 10.42
C THR A 198 -3.62 7.78 10.69
N GLY A 199 -4.83 7.67 10.12
CA GLY A 199 -5.69 6.49 10.28
C GLY A 199 -5.06 5.21 9.74
N THR A 200 -5.45 4.07 10.30
CA THR A 200 -4.89 2.77 9.88
C THR A 200 -5.35 2.42 8.46
N VAL A 201 -4.39 2.06 7.61
CA VAL A 201 -4.62 1.50 6.27
C VAL A 201 -4.56 -0.02 6.38
N GLN A 202 -5.65 -0.69 6.05
CA GLN A 202 -5.73 -2.15 6.01
C GLN A 202 -5.69 -2.62 4.56
N VAL A 203 -4.73 -3.48 4.23
CA VAL A 203 -4.61 -4.10 2.91
C VAL A 203 -4.42 -5.60 3.06
N ASN A 204 -5.43 -6.37 2.68
CA ASN A 204 -5.51 -7.82 2.82
C ASN A 204 -5.90 -8.49 1.50
N GLY A 205 -5.52 -9.75 1.38
CA GLY A 205 -5.78 -10.60 0.22
C GLY A 205 -4.69 -10.50 -0.84
N GLU A 206 -4.87 -11.21 -1.95
CA GLU A 206 -3.91 -11.26 -3.06
C GLU A 206 -4.01 -9.97 -3.89
N THR A 207 -3.00 -9.11 -3.86
CA THR A 207 -3.07 -7.75 -4.44
C THR A 207 -1.75 -7.33 -5.09
N TYR A 208 -1.84 -6.52 -6.16
CA TYR A 208 -0.71 -5.78 -6.72
C TYR A 208 -0.98 -4.28 -6.64
N GLY A 209 0.00 -3.50 -6.22
CA GLY A 209 -0.16 -2.05 -6.19
C GLY A 209 0.86 -1.31 -5.33
N VAL A 210 0.71 0.00 -5.28
CA VAL A 210 1.54 0.89 -4.45
C VAL A 210 0.70 1.54 -3.36
N VAL A 211 1.20 1.59 -2.13
CA VAL A 211 0.63 2.39 -1.03
C VAL A 211 1.57 3.52 -0.68
N TYR A 212 1.07 4.75 -0.69
CA TYR A 212 1.80 5.94 -0.28
C TYR A 212 1.05 6.66 0.84
N ALA A 213 1.38 6.32 2.09
CA ALA A 213 0.70 6.82 3.27
C ALA A 213 1.70 7.14 4.40
N PRO A 214 2.60 8.14 4.21
CA PRO A 214 3.79 8.34 5.03
C PRO A 214 3.52 8.57 6.53
N HIS A 215 2.29 8.95 6.90
CA HIS A 215 1.85 9.20 8.28
C HIS A 215 1.00 8.07 8.88
N ALA A 216 0.57 7.11 8.06
CA ALA A 216 -0.36 6.07 8.46
C ALA A 216 0.34 4.81 9.00
N PHE A 217 -0.37 4.09 9.85
CA PHE A 217 -0.07 2.69 10.14
C PHE A 217 -0.68 1.81 9.04
N VAL A 218 0.15 1.03 8.35
CA VAL A 218 -0.31 0.03 7.36
C VAL A 218 -0.30 -1.35 8.02
N ASN A 219 -1.44 -2.04 7.98
CA ASN A 219 -1.61 -3.38 8.52
C ASN A 219 -2.01 -4.37 7.43
N MET A 220 -1.30 -5.50 7.38
CA MET A 220 -1.58 -6.68 6.58
C MET A 220 -1.83 -7.86 7.52
N ALA A 221 -3.03 -8.41 7.48
CA ALA A 221 -3.44 -9.53 8.33
C ALA A 221 -3.49 -10.88 7.59
N ALA A 222 -3.61 -10.86 6.25
CA ALA A 222 -3.59 -12.06 5.42
C ALA A 222 -3.35 -11.72 3.93
N GLY A 223 -2.84 -12.69 3.16
CA GLY A 223 -2.65 -12.62 1.71
C GLY A 223 -1.28 -12.09 1.26
N ASN A 224 -1.07 -12.06 -0.05
CA ASN A 224 0.17 -11.54 -0.63
C ASN A 224 -0.04 -10.14 -1.24
N TRP A 225 0.85 -9.21 -0.90
CA TRP A 225 0.95 -7.91 -1.57
C TRP A 225 2.18 -7.85 -2.46
N TYR A 226 2.00 -7.54 -3.74
CA TYR A 226 3.07 -7.37 -4.72
C TYR A 226 3.18 -5.89 -5.12
N GLY A 227 4.26 -5.21 -4.73
CA GLY A 227 4.48 -3.82 -5.12
C GLY A 227 5.35 -3.05 -4.13
N ALA A 228 4.94 -1.83 -3.76
CA ALA A 228 5.74 -0.96 -2.88
C ALA A 228 4.88 -0.24 -1.85
N MET A 229 5.43 0.06 -0.68
CA MET A 229 4.77 0.84 0.35
C MET A 229 5.70 1.87 1.01
N VAL A 230 5.19 3.09 1.20
CA VAL A 230 5.79 4.14 2.04
C VAL A 230 4.78 4.47 3.14
N MET A 231 5.18 4.36 4.40
CA MET A 231 4.27 4.44 5.54
C MET A 231 4.93 4.90 6.84
N ASN A 232 4.16 5.22 7.88
CA ASN A 232 4.73 5.54 9.18
C ASN A 232 5.10 4.30 9.98
N LYS A 233 4.21 3.31 10.02
CA LYS A 233 4.36 2.02 10.72
C LYS A 233 3.82 0.91 9.82
N PHE A 234 4.41 -0.28 9.91
CA PHE A 234 3.97 -1.45 9.14
C PHE A 234 3.86 -2.67 10.04
N SER A 235 2.85 -3.50 9.79
CA SER A 235 2.66 -4.79 10.43
C SER A 235 2.17 -5.79 9.38
N ALA A 236 2.85 -6.93 9.28
CA ALA A 236 2.37 -8.10 8.56
C ALA A 236 2.24 -9.25 9.56
N SER A 237 1.05 -9.84 9.63
CA SER A 237 0.73 -10.95 10.53
C SER A 237 -0.21 -11.94 9.84
N GLY A 238 -0.57 -13.04 10.51
CA GLY A 238 -1.58 -13.99 10.02
C GLY A 238 -1.25 -14.68 8.69
N GLY A 239 0.04 -14.85 8.38
CA GLY A 239 0.50 -15.43 7.12
C GLY A 239 0.52 -14.46 5.93
N ALA A 240 0.35 -13.16 6.19
CA ALA A 240 0.55 -12.13 5.17
C ALA A 240 2.01 -12.12 4.68
N SER A 241 2.18 -11.89 3.37
CA SER A 241 3.50 -11.75 2.75
C SER A 241 3.55 -10.49 1.89
N PHE A 242 4.64 -9.74 2.02
CA PHE A 242 4.92 -8.59 1.16
C PHE A 242 6.05 -8.93 0.20
N HIS A 243 5.83 -8.67 -1.08
CA HIS A 243 6.75 -8.93 -2.17
C HIS A 243 7.02 -7.62 -2.90
N TYR A 244 8.26 -7.16 -2.91
CA TYR A 244 8.62 -6.02 -3.73
C TYR A 244 8.61 -6.42 -5.21
N ASP A 245 7.85 -5.73 -6.05
CA ASP A 245 7.78 -6.04 -7.47
C ASP A 245 8.87 -5.30 -8.26
N LEU A 246 9.72 -6.06 -8.95
CA LEU A 246 10.86 -5.54 -9.71
C LEU A 246 10.45 -4.72 -10.93
N ALA A 247 9.25 -4.91 -11.48
CA ALA A 247 8.74 -4.08 -12.57
C ALA A 247 8.62 -2.60 -12.14
N LEU A 248 8.55 -2.31 -10.84
CA LEU A 248 8.60 -0.95 -10.30
C LEU A 248 10.00 -0.31 -10.38
N LEU A 249 11.06 -1.05 -10.73
CA LEU A 249 12.38 -0.45 -11.01
C LEU A 249 12.41 0.21 -12.38
N ASP A 250 11.80 -0.44 -13.37
CA ASP A 250 11.84 -0.02 -14.77
C ASP A 250 10.60 0.78 -15.19
N ASN A 251 9.45 0.52 -14.55
CA ASN A 251 8.14 1.08 -14.92
C ASN A 251 7.53 1.96 -13.82
N PHE A 252 8.36 2.61 -12.99
CA PHE A 252 7.89 3.61 -12.03
C PHE A 252 7.47 4.92 -12.74
N CYS A 253 6.46 4.84 -13.59
CA CYS A 253 5.74 5.99 -14.10
C CYS A 253 4.47 6.19 -13.26
N LEU A 254 4.68 6.52 -11.98
CA LEU A 254 3.67 7.30 -11.29
C LEU A 254 3.80 8.71 -11.86
N THR A 255 2.88 9.13 -12.74
CA THR A 255 2.58 10.56 -12.95
C THR A 255 1.89 11.11 -11.69
N LEU A 256 2.55 10.91 -10.55
CA LEU A 256 2.30 11.59 -9.29
C LEU A 256 3.39 12.67 -9.21
N PRO A 257 3.12 13.84 -8.60
CA PRO A 257 4.16 14.84 -8.34
C PRO A 257 5.35 14.36 -7.48
N TRP A 258 5.35 13.11 -6.98
CA TRP A 258 6.41 12.52 -6.17
C TRP A 258 6.91 11.20 -6.78
N ARG A 259 8.23 11.06 -6.81
CA ARG A 259 8.99 9.87 -7.23
C ARG A 259 9.52 9.19 -5.99
N VAL A 260 9.35 7.87 -5.87
CA VAL A 260 10.15 7.08 -4.93
C VAL A 260 11.57 7.06 -5.48
N VAL A 261 12.44 7.90 -4.93
CA VAL A 261 13.84 7.98 -5.32
C VAL A 261 14.59 6.86 -4.59
N SER A 262 14.90 5.78 -5.30
CA SER A 262 15.97 4.87 -4.87
C SER A 262 17.30 5.60 -5.10
N MET A 263 17.99 5.97 -4.01
CA MET A 263 19.35 6.50 -4.08
C MET A 263 20.33 5.37 -3.75
N SER A 264 21.03 4.87 -4.78
CA SER A 264 22.24 4.07 -4.60
C SER A 264 23.46 4.99 -4.72
N ARG A 265 24.31 4.96 -3.69
CA ARG A 265 25.72 5.38 -3.82
C ARG A 265 26.57 4.14 -3.92
N ASN A 266 27.09 3.89 -5.13
CA ASN A 266 28.22 2.98 -5.33
C ASN A 266 29.49 3.63 -4.75
N LYS A 267 30.27 2.88 -3.98
CA LYS A 267 31.71 3.16 -3.84
C LYS A 267 32.46 1.83 -3.72
N TYR A 268 33.16 1.53 -4.81
CA TYR A 268 34.24 0.54 -5.04
C TYR A 268 34.16 -0.81 -4.31
#